data_AF-A0A1W4WMU7-F1
#
_entry.id   AF-A0A1W4WMU7-F1
#
_cell.length_a   1.000
_cell.length_b   1.000
_cell.length_c   1.000
_cell.angle_alpha   90.00
_cell.angle_beta   90.00
_cell.angle_gamma   90.00
#
_symmetry.space_group_name_H-M   'P 1'
#
loop_
_entity.id
_entity.type
_entity.pdbx_description
1 polymer ?
#
loop_
_entity_poly.entity_id
_entity_poly.type
_entity_poly.pdbx_seq_one_letter_code
_entity_poly.pdbx_strand_id
1 'polypeptide(L)'
;MDFFILDMVLTYSSVKVWRSSYLVSEGMISESPDGIHLATRALNHNIQILLNMYCNDLMNFNDGTCCSSPENSTTLQILTFICFGVCNIIAILMGIGRLVNRLKGKERQQYTLLLDQDATMYLPAVDSHTPFYSLAEVGLIMGYFFLCDRTNFFMKENKYYSEFSFWLPVGYIFILGLFFTEDSKFTKVLHRDQINEWKGWMLLVVLVYHVTGASQILPINMHIKVMTSAYLFLMGYQQFYYVWQTNVVGMVGFFKTLFELNFITVTLCLCMNRPYQFYNFVPLVSFWYMMVYLFLALPPVITAQSTENNPIQYLYLVIKFLIFFAVITILFMSEVFFEKIFVTRPWKALFVTIDDDIHEWWSRWKLDRYSSLYGMVFATLYVLAQRYWFFDDNNHNNLFSPGIALTTTLAAMMGVGSYIMFTFLCNNEFDCSEIHSYVVFIPIVGYVILRNISGMLRTRYSSFFAWFGEIYLELYVSQYHIWLAADTHGVLVLIPGYPMLNIMITSFIYVCASHEVHRLTKILLPYAVPSDWRQLLRNVILFLAILVPIGINDGMF
;
A
#
# COMPACT_ATOMS: atom_id res chain seq x y z
N MET A 1 -50.30 2.56 -16.23
CA MET A 1 -51.03 1.37 -15.74
C MET A 1 -50.36 0.95 -14.46
N ASP A 2 -51.07 0.86 -13.34
CA ASP A 2 -50.45 0.56 -12.05
C ASP A 2 -49.81 -0.82 -12.08
N PHE A 3 -48.53 -0.91 -11.70
CA PHE A 3 -47.76 -2.16 -11.66
C PHE A 3 -48.52 -3.27 -10.90
N PHE A 4 -49.22 -2.88 -9.82
CA PHE A 4 -50.06 -3.77 -9.03
C PHE A 4 -51.17 -4.45 -9.82
N ILE A 5 -51.79 -3.75 -10.78
CA ILE A 5 -52.84 -4.34 -11.61
C ILE A 5 -52.24 -5.35 -12.58
N LEU A 6 -51.08 -5.03 -13.18
CA LEU A 6 -50.41 -5.91 -14.13
C LEU A 6 -49.88 -7.19 -13.44
N ASP A 7 -49.28 -7.05 -12.26
CA ASP A 7 -48.79 -8.17 -11.45
C ASP A 7 -49.93 -9.07 -10.97
N MET A 8 -51.06 -8.48 -10.56
CA MET A 8 -52.27 -9.21 -10.13
C MET A 8 -52.97 -9.94 -11.29
N VAL A 9 -52.93 -9.40 -12.51
CA VAL A 9 -53.50 -10.05 -13.70
C VAL A 9 -52.61 -11.20 -14.19
N LEU A 10 -51.28 -11.04 -14.09
CA LEU A 10 -50.30 -12.01 -14.59
C LEU A 10 -49.87 -13.04 -13.54
N THR A 11 -50.40 -12.99 -12.31
CA THR A 11 -49.98 -13.85 -11.18
C THR A 11 -50.06 -15.35 -11.48
N TYR A 12 -51.01 -15.76 -12.31
CA TYR A 12 -51.21 -17.18 -12.70
C TYR A 12 -50.62 -17.52 -14.07
N SER A 13 -49.87 -16.60 -14.68
CA SER A 13 -49.20 -16.83 -15.96
C SER A 13 -47.74 -17.23 -15.77
N SER A 14 -47.12 -17.78 -16.80
CA SER A 14 -45.66 -18.02 -16.82
C SER A 14 -44.84 -16.73 -17.04
N VAL A 15 -45.49 -15.57 -17.17
CA VAL A 15 -44.84 -14.29 -17.44
C VAL A 15 -44.30 -13.71 -16.14
N LYS A 16 -42.98 -13.56 -16.04
CA LYS A 16 -42.33 -12.89 -14.91
C LYS A 16 -42.28 -11.38 -15.17
N VAL A 17 -42.95 -10.60 -14.34
CA VAL A 17 -42.92 -9.13 -14.41
C VAL A 17 -41.73 -8.60 -13.59
N TRP A 18 -40.94 -7.71 -14.17
CA TRP A 18 -39.73 -7.20 -13.52
C TRP A 18 -40.00 -5.90 -12.77
N ARG A 19 -40.07 -6.00 -11.44
CA ARG A 19 -40.28 -4.84 -10.57
C ARG A 19 -39.13 -3.83 -10.64
N SER A 20 -37.90 -4.29 -10.79
CA SER A 20 -36.71 -3.43 -10.93
C SER A 20 -36.82 -2.53 -12.17
N SER A 21 -37.25 -3.09 -13.30
CA SER A 21 -37.41 -2.33 -14.55
C SER A 21 -38.49 -1.25 -14.45
N TYR A 22 -39.59 -1.58 -13.77
CA TYR A 22 -40.64 -0.61 -13.46
C TYR A 22 -40.12 0.54 -12.59
N LEU A 23 -39.42 0.25 -11.48
CA LEU A 23 -38.89 1.26 -10.56
C LEU A 23 -37.92 2.24 -11.24
N VAL A 24 -37.04 1.74 -12.10
CA VAL A 24 -36.12 2.58 -12.90
C VAL A 24 -36.89 3.53 -13.82
N SER A 25 -37.97 3.02 -14.42
CA SER A 25 -38.77 3.78 -15.38
C SER A 25 -39.65 4.82 -14.68
N GLU A 26 -40.21 4.48 -13.51
CA GLU A 26 -41.04 5.37 -12.68
C GLU A 26 -40.28 6.63 -12.24
N GLY A 27 -39.01 6.47 -11.85
CA GLY A 27 -38.15 7.60 -11.45
C GLY A 27 -37.75 8.55 -12.60
N MET A 28 -38.00 8.18 -13.86
CA MET A 28 -37.55 8.92 -15.05
C MET A 28 -38.68 9.23 -16.04
N ILE A 29 -39.95 9.19 -15.61
CA ILE A 29 -41.12 9.42 -16.48
C ILE A 29 -41.06 10.78 -17.19
N SER A 30 -40.54 11.82 -16.52
CA SER A 30 -40.42 13.17 -17.09
C SER A 30 -39.44 13.28 -18.27
N GLU A 31 -38.52 12.33 -18.41
CA GLU A 31 -37.55 12.28 -19.53
C GLU A 31 -38.06 11.42 -20.69
N SER A 32 -39.28 10.87 -20.59
CA SER A 32 -39.89 10.08 -21.66
C SER A 32 -40.29 10.98 -22.84
N PRO A 33 -39.97 10.60 -24.09
CA PRO A 33 -40.28 11.40 -25.27
C PRO A 33 -41.79 11.54 -25.55
N ASP A 34 -42.60 10.55 -25.14
CA ASP A 34 -44.03 10.49 -25.44
C ASP A 34 -44.89 9.89 -24.32
N GLY A 35 -44.30 9.59 -23.16
CA GLY A 35 -44.98 8.96 -22.03
C GLY A 35 -45.25 7.46 -22.20
N ILE A 36 -44.84 6.87 -23.32
CA ILE A 36 -45.04 5.45 -23.66
C ILE A 36 -43.69 4.75 -23.80
N HIS A 37 -42.73 5.39 -24.46
CA HIS A 37 -41.37 4.89 -24.60
C HIS A 37 -40.51 5.25 -23.39
N LEU A 38 -39.60 4.34 -23.06
CA LEU A 38 -38.61 4.55 -22.02
C LEU A 38 -37.69 5.71 -22.40
N ALA A 39 -37.36 6.56 -21.43
CA ALA A 39 -36.27 7.51 -21.56
C ALA A 39 -34.96 6.77 -21.89
N THR A 40 -34.08 7.35 -22.70
CA THR A 40 -32.84 6.70 -23.15
C THR A 40 -31.99 6.17 -21.99
N ARG A 41 -31.94 6.91 -20.87
CA ARG A 41 -31.25 6.46 -19.65
C ARG A 41 -31.89 5.25 -18.99
N ALA A 42 -33.22 5.27 -18.85
CA ALA A 42 -33.98 4.15 -18.30
C ALA A 42 -33.84 2.89 -19.17
N LEU A 43 -33.86 3.05 -20.50
CA LEU A 43 -33.61 1.97 -21.45
C LEU A 43 -32.22 1.35 -21.24
N ASN A 44 -31.18 2.17 -21.13
CA ASN A 44 -29.81 1.68 -20.90
C ASN A 44 -29.70 0.88 -19.58
N HIS A 45 -30.29 1.38 -18.49
CA HIS A 45 -30.29 0.66 -17.20
C HIS A 45 -31.11 -0.64 -17.27
N ASN A 46 -32.23 -0.65 -17.97
CA ASN A 46 -33.04 -1.86 -18.18
C ASN A 46 -32.30 -2.91 -19.00
N ILE A 47 -31.61 -2.50 -20.07
CA ILE A 47 -30.75 -3.38 -20.87
C ILE A 47 -29.64 -3.97 -20.00
N GLN A 48 -29.00 -3.15 -19.17
CA GLN A 48 -27.97 -3.61 -18.23
C GLN A 48 -28.51 -4.61 -17.21
N ILE A 49 -29.69 -4.36 -16.63
CA ILE A 49 -30.35 -5.31 -15.72
C ILE A 49 -30.66 -6.64 -16.42
N LEU A 50 -31.15 -6.59 -17.67
CA LEU A 50 -31.47 -7.77 -18.46
C LEU A 50 -30.23 -8.59 -18.82
N LEU A 51 -29.17 -7.91 -19.28
CA LEU A 51 -27.89 -8.54 -19.59
C LEU A 51 -27.25 -9.12 -18.33
N ASN A 52 -27.28 -8.40 -17.21
CA ASN A 52 -26.84 -8.92 -15.92
C ASN A 52 -27.63 -10.18 -15.57
N MET A 53 -28.96 -10.16 -15.62
CA MET A 53 -29.75 -11.35 -15.27
C MET A 53 -29.42 -12.59 -16.15
N TYR A 54 -29.09 -12.40 -17.43
CA TYR A 54 -28.74 -13.50 -18.34
C TYR A 54 -27.27 -13.93 -18.24
N CYS A 55 -26.34 -12.99 -18.07
CA CYS A 55 -24.90 -13.24 -18.03
C CYS A 55 -24.40 -13.59 -16.62
N ASN A 56 -25.12 -13.23 -15.56
CA ASN A 56 -24.72 -13.44 -14.16
C ASN A 56 -24.69 -14.90 -13.74
N ASP A 57 -25.34 -15.80 -14.48
CA ASP A 57 -25.18 -17.26 -14.31
C ASP A 57 -23.74 -17.71 -14.65
N LEU A 58 -22.96 -16.86 -15.35
CA LEU A 58 -21.56 -17.11 -15.72
C LEU A 58 -20.56 -16.10 -15.11
N MET A 59 -20.88 -14.81 -14.96
CA MET A 59 -20.13 -13.81 -14.15
C MET A 59 -20.92 -12.48 -13.96
N ASN A 60 -20.81 -11.83 -12.78
CA ASN A 60 -21.39 -10.51 -12.47
C ASN A 60 -20.46 -9.35 -12.88
N PHE A 61 -20.55 -8.87 -14.12
CA PHE A 61 -19.84 -7.66 -14.56
C PHE A 61 -20.71 -6.40 -14.44
N ASN A 62 -20.08 -5.26 -14.16
CA ASN A 62 -20.78 -3.98 -14.00
C ASN A 62 -21.14 -3.30 -15.33
N ASP A 63 -20.46 -3.60 -16.43
CA ASP A 63 -20.78 -3.06 -17.76
C ASP A 63 -20.61 -4.15 -18.83
N GLY A 64 -21.55 -5.10 -18.82
CA GLY A 64 -21.56 -6.19 -19.78
C GLY A 64 -22.29 -5.77 -21.04
N THR A 65 -21.58 -5.28 -22.06
CA THR A 65 -22.09 -5.33 -23.45
C THR A 65 -22.10 -6.78 -23.98
N CYS A 66 -21.42 -7.70 -23.29
CA CYS A 66 -21.36 -9.13 -23.57
C CYS A 66 -21.16 -9.98 -22.30
N CYS A 67 -21.52 -11.27 -22.35
CA CYS A 67 -21.20 -12.24 -21.30
C CYS A 67 -19.76 -12.75 -21.49
N SER A 68 -19.00 -12.88 -20.39
CA SER A 68 -17.65 -13.48 -20.40
C SER A 68 -17.58 -14.67 -19.42
N SER A 69 -16.81 -15.69 -19.78
CA SER A 69 -16.59 -16.88 -18.94
C SER A 69 -15.62 -16.59 -17.80
N PRO A 70 -15.76 -17.27 -16.63
CA PRO A 70 -14.79 -17.16 -15.53
C PRO A 70 -13.37 -17.45 -16.00
N GLU A 71 -12.39 -16.68 -15.49
CA GLU A 71 -10.97 -16.98 -15.70
C GLU A 71 -10.66 -18.39 -15.17
N ASN A 72 -10.04 -19.23 -16.00
CA ASN A 72 -9.66 -20.58 -15.59
C ASN A 72 -8.57 -20.52 -14.50
N SER A 73 -8.68 -21.39 -13.49
CA SER A 73 -7.66 -21.50 -12.44
C SER A 73 -6.33 -21.96 -13.03
N THR A 74 -5.26 -21.23 -12.75
CA THR A 74 -3.92 -21.59 -13.25
C THR A 74 -3.28 -22.69 -12.43
N THR A 75 -2.34 -23.43 -13.03
CA THR A 75 -1.56 -24.47 -12.37
C THR A 75 -0.83 -23.93 -11.14
N LEU A 76 -0.34 -22.69 -11.21
CA LEU A 76 0.34 -22.04 -10.09
C LEU A 76 -0.58 -21.78 -8.90
N GLN A 77 -1.78 -21.24 -9.14
CA GLN A 77 -2.77 -21.04 -8.08
C GLN A 77 -3.11 -22.36 -7.41
N ILE A 78 -3.36 -23.41 -8.20
CA ILE A 78 -3.69 -24.75 -7.68
C ILE A 78 -2.55 -25.27 -6.80
N LEU A 79 -1.30 -25.22 -7.27
CA LEU A 79 -0.13 -25.65 -6.51
C LEU A 79 0.05 -24.85 -5.21
N THR A 80 -0.18 -23.54 -5.25
CA THR A 80 -0.06 -22.65 -4.09
C THR A 80 -1.10 -23.00 -3.02
N PHE A 81 -2.37 -23.17 -3.40
CA PHE A 81 -3.42 -23.58 -2.47
C PHE A 81 -3.24 -25.01 -1.96
N ILE A 82 -2.71 -25.94 -2.77
CA ILE A 82 -2.32 -27.27 -2.30
C ILE A 82 -1.22 -27.16 -1.22
N CYS A 83 -0.20 -26.33 -1.43
CA CYS A 83 0.85 -26.10 -0.45
C CYS A 83 0.30 -25.57 0.87
N PHE A 84 -0.59 -24.57 0.82
CA PHE A 84 -1.28 -24.08 2.00
C PHE A 84 -2.19 -25.13 2.64
N GLY A 85 -2.89 -25.95 1.85
CA GLY A 85 -3.70 -27.06 2.32
C GLY A 85 -2.89 -28.10 3.09
N VAL A 86 -1.71 -28.48 2.56
CA VAL A 86 -0.77 -29.38 3.24
C VAL A 86 -0.27 -28.76 4.56
N CYS A 87 0.10 -27.47 4.56
CA CYS A 87 0.50 -26.78 5.78
C CYS A 87 -0.63 -26.77 6.83
N ASN A 88 -1.87 -26.54 6.41
CA ASN A 88 -3.06 -26.59 7.28
C ASN A 88 -3.26 -27.99 7.88
N ILE A 89 -3.16 -29.06 7.08
CA ILE A 89 -3.27 -30.44 7.58
C ILE A 89 -2.18 -30.73 8.61
N ILE A 90 -0.93 -30.35 8.31
CA ILE A 90 0.21 -30.53 9.23
C ILE A 90 -0.04 -29.78 10.55
N ALA A 91 -0.49 -28.53 10.48
CA ALA A 91 -0.80 -27.71 11.65
C ALA A 91 -1.92 -28.35 12.52
N ILE A 92 -2.97 -28.88 11.89
CA ILE A 92 -4.07 -29.59 12.57
C ILE A 92 -3.55 -30.87 13.23
N LEU A 93 -2.78 -31.69 12.51
CA LEU A 93 -2.20 -32.93 13.06
C LEU A 93 -1.28 -32.64 14.25
N MET A 94 -0.45 -31.60 14.17
CA MET A 94 0.38 -31.14 15.28
C MET A 94 -0.47 -30.63 16.46
N GLY A 95 -1.58 -29.93 16.19
CA GLY A 95 -2.52 -29.45 17.20
C GLY A 95 -3.20 -30.61 17.94
N ILE A 96 -3.68 -31.61 17.21
CA ILE A 96 -4.24 -32.84 17.76
C ILE A 96 -3.18 -33.60 18.56
N GLY A 97 -1.96 -33.72 18.05
CA GLY A 97 -0.85 -34.35 18.78
C GLY A 97 -0.54 -33.66 20.11
N ARG A 98 -0.57 -32.32 20.14
CA ARG A 98 -0.43 -31.53 21.37
C ARG A 98 -1.59 -31.77 22.33
N LEU A 99 -2.84 -31.79 21.83
CA LEU A 99 -4.02 -32.05 22.64
C LEU A 99 -3.97 -33.46 23.25
N VAL A 100 -3.61 -34.48 22.46
CA VAL A 100 -3.45 -35.86 22.92
C VAL A 100 -2.33 -35.98 23.95
N ASN A 101 -1.20 -35.28 23.78
CA ASN A 101 -0.11 -35.28 24.76
C ASN A 101 -0.50 -34.57 26.06
N ARG A 102 -1.27 -33.48 26.00
CA ARG A 102 -1.85 -32.82 27.18
C ARG A 102 -2.82 -33.76 27.91
N LEU A 103 -3.72 -34.43 27.18
CA LEU A 103 -4.65 -35.40 27.74
C LEU A 103 -3.95 -36.63 28.33
N LYS A 104 -2.79 -37.03 27.79
CA LYS A 104 -1.92 -38.09 28.32
C LYS A 104 -1.02 -37.64 29.48
N GLY A 105 -1.17 -36.41 29.98
CA GLY A 105 -0.44 -35.92 31.16
C GLY A 105 1.07 -35.70 30.94
N LYS A 106 1.56 -35.65 29.69
CA LYS A 106 2.96 -35.30 29.42
C LYS A 106 3.10 -33.79 29.32
N GLU A 107 3.26 -33.11 30.45
CA GLU A 107 3.68 -31.71 30.46
C GLU A 107 5.11 -31.60 29.92
N ARG A 108 5.27 -30.93 28.79
CA ARG A 108 6.59 -30.55 28.26
C ARG A 108 6.99 -29.27 29.01
N GLN A 109 7.80 -29.41 30.06
CA GLN A 109 8.42 -28.28 30.75
C GLN A 109 9.24 -27.48 29.73
N GLN A 110 8.75 -26.29 29.39
CA GLN A 110 9.47 -25.31 28.60
C GLN A 110 10.37 -24.55 29.59
N TYR A 111 11.65 -24.90 29.64
CA TYR A 111 12.63 -24.19 30.45
C TYR A 111 12.86 -22.81 29.81
N THR A 112 12.15 -21.79 30.29
CA THR A 112 12.51 -20.40 30.00
C THR A 112 13.70 -20.06 30.90
N LEU A 113 14.90 -20.12 30.34
CA LEU A 113 16.11 -19.63 30.98
C LEU A 113 15.95 -18.10 31.10
N LEU A 114 15.66 -17.61 32.31
CA LEU A 114 15.64 -16.19 32.64
C LEU A 114 17.07 -15.66 32.52
N LEU A 115 17.45 -15.25 31.31
CA LEU A 115 18.62 -14.42 31.08
C LEU A 115 18.20 -12.95 31.09
N ASP A 116 19.08 -12.18 31.72
CA ASP A 116 18.91 -10.87 32.27
C ASP A 116 18.34 -9.82 31.29
N GLN A 117 17.63 -8.88 31.89
CA GLN A 117 16.81 -7.88 31.25
C GLN A 117 17.67 -6.72 30.75
N ASP A 118 18.27 -6.88 29.57
CA ASP A 118 18.78 -5.76 28.79
C ASP A 118 18.44 -5.92 27.30
N ALA A 119 18.02 -4.80 26.72
CA ALA A 119 17.36 -4.66 25.42
C ALA A 119 18.00 -5.46 24.28
N THR A 120 17.47 -6.65 24.00
CA THR A 120 17.65 -7.35 22.73
C THR A 120 16.30 -7.86 22.24
N MET A 121 16.00 -7.49 21.00
CA MET A 121 14.84 -7.88 20.22
C MET A 121 14.58 -9.39 20.37
N TYR A 122 13.43 -9.76 20.92
CA TYR A 122 12.99 -11.15 21.06
C TYR A 122 12.98 -11.84 19.69
N LEU A 123 14.04 -12.58 19.38
CA LEU A 123 14.00 -13.62 18.36
C LEU A 123 13.34 -14.83 19.02
N PRO A 124 12.12 -15.23 18.62
CA PRO A 124 11.53 -16.46 19.15
C PRO A 124 12.49 -17.62 18.85
N ALA A 125 12.70 -18.49 19.83
CA ALA A 125 13.44 -19.73 19.65
C ALA A 125 12.93 -20.43 18.37
N VAL A 126 13.85 -20.89 17.53
CA VAL A 126 13.57 -21.49 16.22
C VAL A 126 12.90 -22.86 16.44
N ASP A 127 11.61 -22.82 16.75
CA ASP A 127 10.76 -23.99 16.84
C ASP A 127 10.37 -24.41 15.42
N SER A 128 10.74 -25.64 15.04
CA SER A 128 10.44 -26.22 13.71
C SER A 128 8.95 -26.28 13.38
N HIS A 129 8.07 -26.12 14.38
CA HIS A 129 6.62 -26.14 14.21
C HIS A 129 6.02 -24.77 13.86
N THR A 130 6.65 -23.69 14.27
CA THR A 130 6.18 -22.32 14.06
C THR A 130 5.91 -21.97 12.59
N PRO A 131 6.81 -22.28 11.62
CA PRO A 131 6.56 -21.90 10.22
C PRO A 131 5.33 -22.58 9.62
N PHE A 132 5.01 -23.83 10.01
CA PHE A 132 3.82 -24.53 9.49
C PHE A 132 2.52 -23.92 10.00
N TYR A 133 2.44 -23.53 11.28
CA TYR A 133 1.29 -22.81 11.81
C TYR A 133 1.13 -21.44 11.15
N SER A 134 2.22 -20.68 11.02
CA SER A 134 2.18 -19.37 10.37
C SER A 134 1.76 -19.46 8.89
N LEU A 135 2.29 -20.41 8.13
CA LEU A 135 1.88 -20.62 6.73
C LEU A 135 0.43 -21.11 6.61
N ALA A 136 -0.06 -21.90 7.57
CA ALA A 136 -1.46 -22.29 7.61
C ALA A 136 -2.39 -21.09 7.83
N GLU A 137 -2.05 -20.20 8.78
CA GLU A 137 -2.79 -18.96 9.03
C GLU A 137 -2.76 -18.02 7.82
N VAL A 138 -1.59 -17.83 7.18
CA VAL A 138 -1.49 -17.09 5.91
C VAL A 138 -2.42 -17.72 4.86
N GLY A 139 -2.40 -19.03 4.70
CA GLY A 139 -3.25 -19.74 3.75
C GLY A 139 -4.75 -19.53 3.98
N LEU A 140 -5.20 -19.47 5.25
CA LEU A 140 -6.59 -19.17 5.59
C LEU A 140 -6.98 -17.73 5.22
N ILE A 141 -6.11 -16.76 5.49
CA ILE A 141 -6.33 -15.35 5.13
C ILE A 141 -6.36 -15.19 3.60
N MET A 142 -5.43 -15.83 2.89
CA MET A 142 -5.40 -15.80 1.42
C MET A 142 -6.63 -16.49 0.82
N GLY A 143 -7.10 -17.58 1.43
CA GLY A 143 -8.36 -18.23 1.05
C GLY A 143 -9.57 -17.32 1.25
N TYR A 144 -9.61 -16.55 2.34
CA TYR A 144 -10.64 -15.54 2.56
C TYR A 144 -10.60 -14.43 1.49
N PHE A 145 -9.40 -13.92 1.15
CA PHE A 145 -9.27 -12.89 0.11
C PHE A 145 -9.73 -13.44 -1.24
N PHE A 146 -9.38 -14.69 -1.55
CA PHE A 146 -9.80 -15.35 -2.78
C PHE A 146 -11.32 -15.49 -2.84
N LEU A 147 -11.96 -15.85 -1.72
CA LEU A 147 -13.42 -15.91 -1.63
C LEU A 147 -14.06 -14.53 -1.86
N CYS A 148 -13.52 -13.47 -1.25
CA CYS A 148 -14.06 -12.12 -1.38
C CYS A 148 -13.96 -11.53 -2.79
N ASP A 149 -12.84 -11.77 -3.47
CA ASP A 149 -12.56 -11.12 -4.73
C ASP A 149 -12.94 -11.99 -5.94
N ARG A 150 -12.51 -13.25 -5.96
CA ARG A 150 -12.63 -14.14 -7.12
C ARG A 150 -13.95 -14.92 -7.18
N THR A 151 -14.70 -14.97 -6.09
CA THR A 151 -16.02 -15.63 -6.09
C THR A 151 -17.15 -14.60 -5.96
N ASN A 152 -18.34 -14.98 -6.43
CA ASN A 152 -19.56 -14.19 -6.24
C ASN A 152 -20.26 -14.51 -4.91
N PHE A 153 -19.53 -15.08 -3.94
CA PHE A 153 -20.09 -15.42 -2.63
C PHE A 153 -20.60 -14.19 -1.88
N PHE A 154 -19.90 -13.06 -2.01
CA PHE A 154 -20.30 -11.77 -1.48
C PHE A 154 -20.74 -10.82 -2.60
N MET A 155 -21.71 -9.96 -2.28
CA MET A 155 -22.23 -8.97 -3.22
C MET A 155 -21.22 -7.83 -3.42
N LYS A 156 -21.23 -7.22 -4.61
CA LYS A 156 -20.35 -6.10 -4.98
C LYS A 156 -21.24 -4.93 -5.40
N GLU A 157 -20.99 -3.75 -4.86
CA GLU A 157 -21.73 -2.51 -5.18
C GLU A 157 -20.82 -1.48 -5.84
N ASN A 158 -21.40 -0.60 -6.67
CA ASN A 158 -20.66 0.48 -7.32
C ASN A 158 -20.34 1.62 -6.36
N LYS A 159 -19.18 2.25 -6.55
CA LYS A 159 -18.79 3.44 -5.81
C LYS A 159 -19.49 4.68 -6.34
N TYR A 160 -19.95 5.53 -5.43
CA TYR A 160 -20.48 6.85 -5.76
C TYR A 160 -19.74 7.91 -4.95
N TYR A 161 -19.11 8.86 -5.63
CA TYR A 161 -18.46 9.97 -4.98
C TYR A 161 -19.50 10.97 -4.46
N SER A 162 -19.32 11.40 -3.22
CA SER A 162 -20.02 12.52 -2.61
C SER A 162 -19.06 13.23 -1.67
N GLU A 163 -19.13 14.57 -1.63
CA GLU A 163 -18.27 15.39 -0.76
C GLU A 163 -18.42 15.00 0.71
N PHE A 164 -19.65 14.73 1.17
CA PHE A 164 -19.91 14.31 2.54
C PHE A 164 -19.34 12.92 2.82
N SER A 165 -19.46 11.98 1.87
CA SER A 165 -18.91 10.64 2.00
C SER A 165 -17.38 10.63 2.08
N PHE A 166 -16.70 11.64 1.52
CA PHE A 166 -15.25 11.78 1.60
C PHE A 166 -14.79 12.56 2.85
N TRP A 167 -15.31 13.77 3.07
CA TRP A 167 -14.82 14.66 4.13
C TRP A 167 -15.24 14.24 5.54
N LEU A 168 -16.41 13.60 5.71
CA LEU A 168 -16.87 13.18 7.03
C LEU A 168 -15.98 12.08 7.62
N PRO A 169 -15.66 10.96 6.92
CA PRO A 169 -14.72 9.98 7.43
C PRO A 169 -13.33 10.55 7.69
N VAL A 170 -12.82 11.42 6.80
CA VAL A 170 -11.53 12.10 7.00
C VAL A 170 -11.57 12.92 8.31
N GLY A 171 -12.57 13.78 8.49
CA GLY A 171 -12.72 14.58 9.71
C GLY A 171 -12.83 13.73 10.97
N TYR A 172 -13.61 12.65 10.93
CA TYR A 172 -13.75 11.72 12.04
C TYR A 172 -12.42 11.04 12.44
N ILE A 173 -11.66 10.57 11.45
CA ILE A 173 -10.35 9.96 11.65
C ILE A 173 -9.35 10.95 12.27
N PHE A 174 -9.34 12.22 11.81
CA PHE A 174 -8.49 13.25 12.39
C PHE A 174 -8.87 13.61 13.82
N ILE A 175 -10.16 13.68 14.13
CA ILE A 175 -10.64 13.90 15.50
C ILE A 175 -10.18 12.76 16.42
N LEU A 176 -10.34 11.50 16.00
CA LEU A 176 -9.85 10.35 16.75
C LEU A 176 -8.33 10.42 16.95
N GLY A 177 -7.57 10.72 15.89
CA GLY A 177 -6.12 10.85 15.97
C GLY A 177 -5.65 11.90 16.98
N LEU A 178 -6.37 13.01 17.11
CA LEU A 178 -6.07 14.05 18.11
C LEU A 178 -6.35 13.58 19.54
N PHE A 179 -7.39 12.78 19.77
CA PHE A 179 -7.71 12.25 21.11
C PHE A 179 -6.64 11.26 21.61
N PHE A 180 -6.05 10.46 20.72
CA PHE A 180 -5.00 9.50 21.05
C PHE A 180 -3.58 10.09 20.90
N THR A 181 -3.34 11.26 21.48
CA THR A 181 -2.01 11.90 21.48
C THR A 181 -1.22 11.54 22.74
N GLU A 182 0.00 11.05 22.56
CA GLU A 182 0.92 10.65 23.63
C GLU A 182 2.25 11.42 23.53
N ASP A 183 2.98 11.50 24.65
CA ASP A 183 4.32 12.09 24.68
C ASP A 183 5.36 11.08 24.14
N SER A 184 6.22 11.54 23.24
CA SER A 184 7.33 10.77 22.68
C SER A 184 8.54 10.79 23.60
N LYS A 185 9.29 9.68 23.62
CA LYS A 185 10.59 9.59 24.30
C LYS A 185 11.72 10.27 23.52
N PHE A 186 11.47 10.59 22.25
CA PHE A 186 12.47 11.15 21.35
C PHE A 186 12.18 12.62 21.05
N THR A 187 13.24 13.43 21.06
CA THR A 187 13.15 14.87 20.73
C THR A 187 13.64 15.18 19.33
N LYS A 188 14.31 14.24 18.66
CA LYS A 188 14.90 14.44 17.32
C LYS A 188 13.83 14.66 16.26
N VAL A 189 14.17 15.48 15.27
CA VAL A 189 13.32 15.73 14.09
C VAL A 189 13.13 14.43 13.32
N LEU A 190 11.88 14.11 12.94
CA LEU A 190 11.52 12.89 12.20
C LEU A 190 12.01 11.61 12.88
N HIS A 191 11.78 11.49 14.19
CA HIS A 191 11.99 10.22 14.87
C HIS A 191 10.96 9.16 14.43
N ARG A 192 11.18 7.90 14.85
CA ARG A 192 10.39 6.75 14.40
C ARG A 192 8.88 6.94 14.62
N ASP A 193 8.47 7.41 15.79
CA ASP A 193 7.05 7.55 16.14
C ASP A 193 6.35 8.59 15.28
N GLN A 194 7.00 9.73 15.00
CA GLN A 194 6.52 10.73 14.04
C GLN A 194 6.45 10.21 12.61
N ILE A 195 7.43 9.43 12.16
CA ILE A 195 7.38 8.86 10.81
C ILE A 195 6.21 7.89 10.70
N ASN A 196 6.00 7.04 11.71
CA ASN A 196 4.87 6.12 11.73
C ASN A 196 3.54 6.88 11.81
N GLU A 197 3.43 7.93 12.63
CA GLU A 197 2.26 8.82 12.64
C GLU A 197 1.99 9.38 11.24
N TRP A 198 3.03 9.88 10.57
CA TRP A 198 2.90 10.46 9.23
C TRP A 198 2.43 9.43 8.21
N LYS A 199 3.04 8.24 8.18
CA LYS A 199 2.60 7.13 7.34
C LYS A 199 1.14 6.77 7.64
N GLY A 200 0.76 6.67 8.91
CA GLY A 200 -0.59 6.26 9.29
C GLY A 200 -1.70 7.21 8.85
N TRP A 201 -1.55 8.52 9.09
CA TRP A 201 -2.59 9.46 8.67
C TRP A 201 -2.68 9.57 7.15
N MET A 202 -1.53 9.55 6.44
CA MET A 202 -1.52 9.53 4.97
C MET A 202 -2.23 8.29 4.44
N LEU A 203 -1.92 7.11 4.98
CA LEU A 203 -2.58 5.86 4.62
C LEU A 203 -4.09 5.97 4.78
N LEU A 204 -4.58 6.42 5.93
CA LEU A 204 -6.02 6.47 6.20
C LEU A 204 -6.75 7.39 5.22
N VAL A 205 -6.15 8.53 4.85
CA VAL A 205 -6.72 9.42 3.83
C VAL A 205 -6.72 8.75 2.44
N VAL A 206 -5.66 8.04 2.08
CA VAL A 206 -5.57 7.28 0.82
C VAL A 206 -6.62 6.16 0.77
N LEU A 207 -6.87 5.48 1.88
CA LEU A 207 -7.90 4.43 1.97
C LEU A 207 -9.31 5.01 1.77
N VAL A 208 -9.63 6.12 2.43
CA VAL A 208 -10.92 6.81 2.23
C VAL A 208 -11.07 7.22 0.77
N TYR A 209 -10.03 7.80 0.17
CA TYR A 209 -10.01 8.18 -1.25
C TYR A 209 -10.38 7.03 -2.19
N HIS A 210 -9.79 5.84 -1.99
CA HIS A 210 -10.09 4.70 -2.85
C HIS A 210 -11.50 4.15 -2.64
N VAL A 211 -12.00 4.12 -1.41
CA VAL A 211 -13.33 3.59 -1.08
C VAL A 211 -14.43 4.49 -1.62
N THR A 212 -14.26 5.82 -1.53
CA THR A 212 -15.25 6.78 -2.00
C THR A 212 -15.18 7.06 -3.50
N GLY A 213 -14.14 6.57 -4.20
CA GLY A 213 -13.96 6.83 -5.63
C GLY A 213 -13.64 8.30 -5.96
N ALA A 214 -12.91 8.99 -5.07
CA ALA A 214 -12.63 10.43 -5.21
C ALA A 214 -11.58 10.78 -6.29
N SER A 215 -11.17 9.80 -7.11
CA SER A 215 -10.20 9.97 -8.21
C SER A 215 -10.67 10.94 -9.30
N GLN A 216 -11.99 11.10 -9.45
CA GLN A 216 -12.59 12.01 -10.41
C GLN A 216 -12.36 13.50 -10.07
N ILE A 217 -12.03 13.81 -8.82
CA ILE A 217 -11.79 15.18 -8.36
C ILE A 217 -10.30 15.48 -8.41
N LEU A 218 -9.92 16.31 -9.38
CA LEU A 218 -8.51 16.61 -9.69
C LEU A 218 -7.70 17.13 -8.48
N PRO A 219 -8.17 18.11 -7.68
CA PRO A 219 -7.43 18.56 -6.50
C PRO A 219 -7.15 17.44 -5.49
N ILE A 220 -8.14 16.58 -5.23
CA ILE A 220 -8.01 15.46 -4.29
C ILE A 220 -6.98 14.45 -4.83
N ASN A 221 -7.11 14.05 -6.09
CA ASN A 221 -6.17 13.15 -6.75
C ASN A 221 -4.72 13.68 -6.67
N MET A 222 -4.51 14.99 -6.92
CA MET A 222 -3.18 15.60 -6.80
C MET A 222 -2.62 15.60 -5.37
N HIS A 223 -3.47 15.74 -4.34
CA HIS A 223 -3.03 15.62 -2.95
C HIS A 223 -2.65 14.18 -2.58
N ILE A 224 -3.38 13.19 -3.08
CA ILE A 224 -3.03 11.77 -2.90
C ILE A 224 -1.69 11.43 -3.58
N LYS A 225 -1.40 12.03 -4.74
CA LYS A 225 -0.09 11.92 -5.39
C LYS A 225 1.03 12.47 -4.50
N VAL A 226 0.85 13.64 -3.84
CA VAL A 226 1.83 14.16 -2.86
C VAL A 226 2.05 13.20 -1.70
N MET A 227 0.99 12.57 -1.17
CA MET A 227 1.14 11.58 -0.09
C MET A 227 1.97 10.37 -0.55
N THR A 228 1.79 9.93 -1.79
CA THR A 228 2.58 8.83 -2.38
C THR A 228 4.05 9.22 -2.52
N SER A 229 4.34 10.43 -3.02
CA SER A 229 5.70 10.98 -3.07
C SER A 229 6.31 11.16 -1.68
N ALA A 230 5.51 11.52 -0.67
CA ALA A 230 5.96 11.65 0.71
C ALA A 230 6.41 10.31 1.31
N TYR A 231 5.76 9.18 0.97
CA TYR A 231 6.27 7.85 1.35
C TYR A 231 7.65 7.57 0.76
N LEU A 232 7.87 7.89 -0.52
CA LEU A 232 9.16 7.68 -1.18
C LEU A 232 10.25 8.62 -0.65
N PHE A 233 9.88 9.86 -0.33
CA PHE A 233 10.74 10.83 0.36
C PHE A 233 11.16 10.30 1.73
N LEU A 234 10.21 9.82 2.54
CA LEU A 234 10.48 9.22 3.84
C LEU A 234 11.38 7.99 3.72
N MET A 235 11.15 7.13 2.74
CA MET A 235 11.99 5.96 2.47
C MET A 235 13.43 6.37 2.15
N GLY A 236 13.63 7.32 1.23
CA GLY A 236 14.97 7.83 0.88
C GLY A 236 15.68 8.49 2.07
N TYR A 237 14.95 9.27 2.88
CA TYR A 237 15.45 9.86 4.12
C TYR A 237 15.89 8.78 5.12
N GLN A 238 15.02 7.82 5.42
CA GLN A 238 15.26 6.78 6.41
C GLN A 238 16.48 5.92 6.06
N GLN A 239 16.59 5.48 4.80
CA GLN A 239 17.71 4.67 4.37
C GLN A 239 19.04 5.42 4.45
N PHE A 240 19.08 6.65 3.93
CA PHE A 240 20.29 7.47 3.96
C PHE A 240 20.72 7.74 5.41
N TYR A 241 19.79 8.19 6.24
CA TYR A 241 20.06 8.50 7.64
C TYR A 241 20.54 7.27 8.42
N TYR A 242 19.93 6.10 8.18
CA TYR A 242 20.34 4.84 8.80
C TYR A 242 21.79 4.48 8.44
N VAL A 243 22.16 4.48 7.15
CA VAL A 243 23.53 4.14 6.71
C VAL A 243 24.52 5.18 7.23
N TRP A 244 24.14 6.46 7.22
CA TRP A 244 24.98 7.54 7.72
C TRP A 244 25.35 7.35 9.19
N GLN A 245 24.38 7.00 10.04
CA GLN A 245 24.56 6.82 11.48
C GLN A 245 25.20 5.47 11.84
N THR A 246 24.81 4.38 11.19
CA THR A 246 25.28 3.03 11.54
C THR A 246 26.63 2.65 10.91
N ASN A 247 27.09 3.41 9.90
CA ASN A 247 28.31 3.13 9.12
C ASN A 247 28.34 1.76 8.42
N VAL A 248 27.24 1.01 8.39
CA VAL A 248 27.19 -0.36 7.84
C VAL A 248 26.18 -0.43 6.70
N VAL A 249 26.67 -0.78 5.51
CA VAL A 249 25.84 -1.17 4.36
C VAL A 249 25.77 -2.70 4.33
N GLY A 250 24.75 -3.26 4.98
CA GLY A 250 24.60 -4.70 5.14
C GLY A 250 23.63 -5.33 4.12
N MET A 251 24.09 -6.33 3.36
CA MET A 251 23.23 -7.10 2.45
C MET A 251 22.08 -7.81 3.18
N VAL A 252 22.31 -8.27 4.42
CA VAL A 252 21.25 -8.93 5.22
C VAL A 252 20.11 -7.97 5.53
N GLY A 253 20.42 -6.72 5.92
CA GLY A 253 19.39 -5.71 6.20
C GLY A 253 18.58 -5.32 4.96
N PHE A 254 19.25 -5.28 3.81
CA PHE A 254 18.61 -5.06 2.50
C PHE A 254 17.56 -6.15 2.20
N PHE A 255 17.92 -7.43 2.28
CA PHE A 255 16.98 -8.53 2.02
C PHE A 255 15.88 -8.63 3.07
N LYS A 256 16.15 -8.30 4.34
CA LYS A 256 15.11 -8.25 5.38
C LYS A 256 14.02 -7.25 5.02
N THR A 257 14.42 -6.03 4.66
CA THR A 257 13.45 -4.99 4.31
C THR A 257 12.72 -5.30 3.01
N LEU A 258 13.42 -5.85 2.01
CA LEU A 258 12.75 -6.31 0.78
C LEU A 258 11.75 -7.43 1.06
N PHE A 259 12.04 -8.36 1.95
CA PHE A 259 11.08 -9.39 2.33
C PHE A 259 9.84 -8.78 2.99
N GLU A 260 10.02 -7.87 3.97
CA GLU A 260 8.90 -7.18 4.64
C GLU A 260 8.03 -6.42 3.62
N LEU A 261 8.65 -5.71 2.67
CA LEU A 261 7.92 -4.94 1.65
C LEU A 261 7.15 -5.82 0.67
N ASN A 262 7.63 -7.04 0.37
CA ASN A 262 7.11 -7.83 -0.74
C ASN A 262 6.35 -9.09 -0.32
N PHE A 263 6.42 -9.51 0.94
CA PHE A 263 5.86 -10.78 1.39
C PHE A 263 4.36 -10.93 1.07
N ILE A 264 3.53 -9.96 1.47
CA ILE A 264 2.09 -10.00 1.21
C ILE A 264 1.79 -9.94 -0.29
N THR A 265 2.46 -9.04 -1.02
CA THR A 265 2.23 -8.82 -2.45
C THR A 265 2.59 -10.03 -3.29
N VAL A 266 3.77 -10.63 -3.08
CA VAL A 266 4.19 -11.85 -3.78
C VAL A 266 3.24 -13.00 -3.45
N THR A 267 2.84 -13.15 -2.19
CA THR A 267 1.88 -14.19 -1.79
C THR A 267 0.54 -14.00 -2.49
N LEU A 268 0.06 -12.76 -2.62
CA LEU A 268 -1.16 -12.46 -3.35
C LEU A 268 -1.03 -12.67 -4.85
N CYS A 269 0.10 -12.34 -5.47
CA CYS A 269 0.35 -12.63 -6.88
C CYS A 269 0.21 -14.14 -7.16
N LEU A 270 0.76 -14.98 -6.28
CA LEU A 270 0.64 -16.45 -6.35
C LEU A 270 -0.80 -16.95 -6.15
N CYS A 271 -1.54 -16.37 -5.21
CA CYS A 271 -2.91 -16.81 -4.88
C CYS A 271 -3.97 -16.27 -5.84
N MET A 272 -3.78 -15.06 -6.36
CA MET A 272 -4.77 -14.32 -7.14
C MET A 272 -4.51 -14.35 -8.63
N ASN A 273 -3.36 -14.88 -9.09
CA ASN A 273 -3.01 -14.89 -10.50
C ASN A 273 -3.06 -13.50 -11.14
N ARG A 274 -2.48 -12.52 -10.46
CA ARG A 274 -2.36 -11.13 -10.94
C ARG A 274 -0.88 -10.75 -11.02
N PRO A 275 -0.48 -9.94 -12.02
CA PRO A 275 0.90 -9.51 -12.17
C PRO A 275 1.32 -8.65 -10.99
N TYR A 276 2.61 -8.65 -10.66
CA TYR A 276 3.18 -7.90 -9.54
C TYR A 276 2.88 -6.39 -9.62
N GLN A 277 2.84 -5.83 -10.84
CA GLN A 277 2.45 -4.45 -11.10
C GLN A 277 1.02 -4.10 -10.67
N PHE A 278 0.08 -5.05 -10.58
CA PHE A 278 -1.29 -4.76 -10.13
C PHE A 278 -1.30 -4.04 -8.77
N TYR A 279 -0.35 -4.38 -7.89
CA TYR A 279 -0.16 -3.72 -6.59
C TYR A 279 0.81 -2.55 -6.66
N ASN A 280 0.70 -1.71 -7.69
CA ASN A 280 1.57 -0.61 -8.13
C ASN A 280 2.46 0.06 -7.07
N PHE A 281 1.94 0.37 -5.88
CA PHE A 281 2.69 1.01 -4.81
C PHE A 281 3.88 0.17 -4.29
N VAL A 282 3.70 -1.14 -4.14
CA VAL A 282 4.74 -2.03 -3.59
C VAL A 282 5.92 -2.22 -4.57
N PRO A 283 5.71 -2.53 -5.87
CA PRO A 283 6.75 -2.49 -6.89
C PRO A 283 7.50 -1.16 -6.92
N LEU A 284 6.80 -0.03 -6.82
CA LEU A 284 7.39 1.30 -6.84
C LEU A 284 8.31 1.53 -5.63
N VAL A 285 7.85 1.25 -4.42
CA VAL A 285 8.64 1.40 -3.20
C VAL A 285 9.84 0.45 -3.20
N SER A 286 9.65 -0.82 -3.57
CA SER A 286 10.73 -1.81 -3.69
C SER A 286 11.80 -1.41 -4.70
N PHE A 287 11.40 -0.87 -5.86
CA PHE A 287 12.30 -0.37 -6.88
C PHE A 287 13.15 0.79 -6.35
N TRP A 288 12.52 1.81 -5.77
CA TRP A 288 13.24 2.96 -5.22
C TRP A 288 14.11 2.59 -4.01
N TYR A 289 13.65 1.65 -3.18
CA TYR A 289 14.43 1.08 -2.08
C TYR A 289 15.73 0.46 -2.60
N MET A 290 15.66 -0.31 -3.69
CA MET A 290 16.82 -0.89 -4.35
C MET A 290 17.75 0.16 -4.97
N MET A 291 17.21 1.16 -5.66
CA MET A 291 18.01 2.24 -6.27
C MET A 291 18.78 3.04 -5.22
N VAL A 292 18.14 3.40 -4.11
CA VAL A 292 18.81 4.12 -3.01
C VAL A 292 19.83 3.23 -2.30
N TYR A 293 19.54 1.94 -2.11
CA TYR A 293 20.55 1.00 -1.59
C TYR A 293 21.78 0.92 -2.52
N LEU A 294 21.58 0.82 -3.84
CA LEU A 294 22.69 0.81 -4.81
C LEU A 294 23.50 2.12 -4.75
N PHE A 295 22.84 3.27 -4.66
CA PHE A 295 23.49 4.57 -4.49
C PHE A 295 24.41 4.62 -3.25
N LEU A 296 23.95 4.07 -2.13
CA LEU A 296 24.68 4.01 -0.86
C LEU A 296 25.80 2.96 -0.87
N ALA A 297 25.56 1.80 -1.50
CA ALA A 297 26.46 0.66 -1.53
C ALA A 297 27.63 0.81 -2.52
N LEU A 298 27.42 1.51 -3.65
CA LEU A 298 28.47 1.70 -4.65
C LEU A 298 29.64 2.52 -4.07
N PRO A 299 30.91 2.18 -4.34
CA PRO A 299 32.04 2.99 -3.88
C PRO A 299 32.03 4.42 -4.49
N PRO A 300 32.50 5.46 -3.77
CA PRO A 300 32.94 5.44 -2.38
C PRO A 300 31.75 5.35 -1.40
N VAL A 301 31.88 4.51 -0.37
CA VAL A 301 30.90 4.42 0.72
C VAL A 301 31.13 5.59 1.67
N ILE A 302 30.14 6.47 1.76
CA ILE A 302 30.23 7.73 2.51
C ILE A 302 29.36 7.59 3.75
N THR A 303 29.99 7.72 4.91
CA THR A 303 29.35 7.59 6.22
C THR A 303 29.83 8.71 7.14
N ALA A 304 29.19 8.88 8.30
CA ALA A 304 29.59 9.90 9.27
C ALA A 304 31.09 9.84 9.58
N GLN A 305 31.59 8.67 9.97
CA GLN A 305 33.00 8.43 10.33
C GLN A 305 33.94 8.71 9.15
N SER A 306 33.54 8.31 7.95
CA SER A 306 34.34 8.52 6.73
C SER A 306 34.52 10.02 6.45
N THR A 307 33.45 10.82 6.63
CA THR A 307 33.49 12.28 6.41
C THR A 307 34.18 13.06 7.53
N GLU A 308 34.27 12.50 8.73
CA GLU A 308 35.09 13.04 9.81
C GLU A 308 36.58 12.89 9.51
N ASN A 309 36.97 11.75 8.94
CA ASN A 309 38.35 11.49 8.55
C ASN A 309 38.79 12.34 7.35
N ASN A 310 37.92 12.53 6.36
CA ASN A 310 38.25 13.27 5.12
C ASN A 310 37.08 14.15 4.65
N PRO A 311 37.19 15.50 4.71
CA PRO A 311 36.11 16.40 4.29
C PRO A 311 35.88 16.39 2.77
N ILE A 312 36.84 15.94 1.96
CA ILE A 312 36.71 15.77 0.50
C ILE A 312 35.54 14.82 0.16
N GLN A 313 35.13 13.95 1.08
CA GLN A 313 34.02 13.04 0.84
C GLN A 313 32.68 13.74 0.66
N TYR A 314 32.49 14.97 1.16
CA TYR A 314 31.30 15.76 0.83
C TYR A 314 31.24 16.10 -0.67
N LEU A 315 32.39 16.34 -1.31
CA LEU A 315 32.45 16.54 -2.76
C LEU A 315 32.07 15.24 -3.50
N TYR A 316 32.57 14.09 -3.05
CA TYR A 316 32.17 12.80 -3.63
C TYR A 316 30.68 12.51 -3.44
N LEU A 317 30.08 12.94 -2.33
CA LEU A 317 28.64 12.82 -2.10
C LEU A 317 27.84 13.66 -3.10
N VAL A 318 28.25 14.91 -3.34
CA VAL A 318 27.62 15.77 -4.35
C VAL A 318 27.77 15.17 -5.74
N ILE A 319 28.95 14.67 -6.11
CA ILE A 319 29.18 13.99 -7.39
C ILE A 319 28.27 12.78 -7.54
N LYS A 320 28.13 11.96 -6.48
CA LYS A 320 27.19 10.83 -6.48
C LYS A 320 25.75 11.27 -6.72
N PHE A 321 25.28 12.34 -6.05
CA PHE A 321 23.94 12.88 -6.27
C PHE A 321 23.75 13.35 -7.71
N LEU A 322 24.72 14.04 -8.30
CA LEU A 322 24.67 14.47 -9.69
C LEU A 322 24.62 13.29 -10.66
N ILE A 323 25.40 12.23 -10.42
CA ILE A 323 25.36 11.00 -11.22
C ILE A 323 23.99 10.33 -11.10
N PHE A 324 23.44 10.20 -9.89
CA PHE A 324 22.14 9.58 -9.67
C PHE A 324 21.01 10.37 -10.34
N PHE A 325 21.03 11.70 -10.21
CA PHE A 325 20.11 12.60 -10.90
C PHE A 325 20.24 12.47 -12.43
N ALA A 326 21.46 12.39 -12.96
CA ALA A 326 21.70 12.21 -14.39
C ALA A 326 21.16 10.86 -14.89
N VAL A 327 21.35 9.77 -14.14
CA VAL A 327 20.81 8.44 -14.49
C VAL A 327 19.28 8.47 -14.54
N ILE A 328 18.62 9.06 -13.53
CA ILE A 328 17.16 9.23 -13.52
C ILE A 328 16.70 10.06 -14.72
N THR A 329 17.40 11.17 -15.01
CA THR A 329 17.04 12.05 -16.12
C THR A 329 17.22 11.36 -17.47
N ILE A 330 18.28 10.57 -17.67
CA ILE A 330 18.51 9.79 -18.90
C ILE A 330 17.40 8.74 -19.09
N LEU A 331 17.05 8.01 -18.03
CA LEU A 331 15.94 7.06 -18.06
C LEU A 331 14.62 7.75 -18.40
N PHE A 332 14.37 8.95 -17.85
CA PHE A 332 13.17 9.72 -18.14
C PHE A 332 13.12 10.26 -19.57
N MET A 333 14.23 10.82 -20.07
CA MET A 333 14.27 11.44 -21.40
C MET A 333 14.21 10.42 -22.54
N SER A 334 14.54 9.15 -22.26
CA SER A 334 14.54 8.07 -23.24
C SER A 334 13.55 6.97 -22.86
N GLU A 335 12.29 7.15 -23.26
CA GLU A 335 11.24 6.14 -23.12
C GLU A 335 11.67 4.80 -23.76
N VAL A 336 12.28 4.84 -24.95
CA VAL A 336 12.81 3.65 -25.63
C VAL A 336 13.88 2.92 -24.80
N PHE A 337 14.72 3.65 -24.07
CA PHE A 337 15.73 3.03 -23.19
C PHE A 337 15.08 2.42 -21.95
N PHE A 338 14.08 3.09 -21.37
CA PHE A 338 13.28 2.56 -20.28
C PHE A 338 12.57 1.25 -20.69
N GLU A 339 11.86 1.27 -21.82
CA GLU A 339 11.20 0.10 -22.39
C GLU A 339 12.18 -1.06 -22.58
N LYS A 340 13.36 -0.81 -23.16
CA LYS A 340 14.37 -1.87 -23.34
C LYS A 340 14.85 -2.48 -22.02
N ILE A 341 15.00 -1.70 -20.96
CA ILE A 341 15.44 -2.22 -19.66
C ILE A 341 14.35 -3.10 -19.04
N PHE A 342 13.11 -2.62 -19.04
CA PHE A 342 12.01 -3.28 -18.33
C PHE A 342 11.33 -4.38 -19.14
N VAL A 343 11.40 -4.35 -20.47
CA VAL A 343 10.90 -5.43 -21.36
C VAL A 343 11.94 -6.54 -21.57
N THR A 344 13.18 -6.36 -21.13
CA THR A 344 14.18 -7.45 -21.14
C THR A 344 14.04 -8.35 -19.92
N ARG A 345 14.22 -9.66 -20.11
CA ARG A 345 14.23 -10.62 -19.00
C ARG A 345 15.45 -10.37 -18.10
N PRO A 346 15.31 -10.42 -16.76
CA PRO A 346 14.16 -10.93 -16.00
C PRO A 346 13.07 -9.88 -15.70
N TRP A 347 13.33 -8.59 -15.91
CA TRP A 347 12.45 -7.49 -15.53
C TRP A 347 11.08 -7.54 -16.21
N LYS A 348 11.03 -8.07 -17.45
CA LYS A 348 9.79 -8.22 -18.22
C LYS A 348 8.69 -8.81 -17.36
N ALA A 349 8.98 -9.91 -16.71
CA ALA A 349 7.90 -10.65 -16.12
C ALA A 349 7.41 -9.98 -14.81
N LEU A 350 8.21 -9.07 -14.21
CA LEU A 350 7.89 -8.31 -12.97
C LEU A 350 7.11 -7.03 -13.25
N PHE A 351 7.47 -6.34 -14.33
CA PHE A 351 7.06 -4.97 -14.62
C PHE A 351 6.35 -4.81 -15.96
N VAL A 352 6.05 -5.90 -16.67
CA VAL A 352 5.28 -5.88 -17.91
C VAL A 352 4.03 -6.72 -17.72
N THR A 353 2.89 -6.15 -18.11
CA THR A 353 1.59 -6.82 -18.05
C THR A 353 1.49 -7.97 -19.06
N ILE A 354 0.48 -8.83 -18.92
CA ILE A 354 0.26 -9.98 -19.82
C ILE A 354 0.09 -9.51 -21.29
N ASP A 355 -0.37 -8.27 -21.49
CA ASP A 355 -0.58 -7.64 -22.80
C ASP A 355 0.66 -6.90 -23.35
N ASP A 356 1.83 -7.09 -22.73
CA ASP A 356 3.08 -6.37 -23.07
C ASP A 356 3.00 -4.84 -22.91
N ASP A 357 2.06 -4.32 -22.11
CA ASP A 357 1.92 -2.89 -21.81
C ASP A 357 2.74 -2.48 -20.57
N ILE A 358 3.62 -1.49 -20.77
CA ILE A 358 4.51 -0.87 -19.77
C ILE A 358 4.09 0.56 -19.41
N HIS A 359 3.10 1.14 -20.09
CA HIS A 359 2.73 2.55 -19.95
C HIS A 359 2.29 2.89 -18.53
N GLU A 360 1.61 1.98 -17.83
CA GLU A 360 1.23 2.20 -16.45
C GLU A 360 2.46 2.26 -15.51
N TRP A 361 3.40 1.30 -15.62
CA TRP A 361 4.64 1.34 -14.84
C TRP A 361 5.45 2.61 -15.13
N TRP A 362 5.60 2.95 -16.41
CA TRP A 362 6.28 4.18 -16.84
C TRP A 362 5.62 5.43 -16.26
N SER A 363 4.30 5.54 -16.35
CA SER A 363 3.54 6.68 -15.83
C SER A 363 3.74 6.86 -14.31
N ARG A 364 3.69 5.76 -13.54
CA ARG A 364 3.91 5.78 -12.09
C ARG A 364 5.35 6.13 -11.73
N TRP A 365 6.32 5.51 -12.41
CA TRP A 365 7.74 5.78 -12.19
C TRP A 365 8.09 7.24 -12.51
N LYS A 366 7.56 7.74 -13.64
CA LYS A 366 7.75 9.12 -14.12
C LYS A 366 7.22 10.15 -13.13
N LEU A 367 6.06 9.91 -12.53
CA LEU A 367 5.44 10.82 -11.56
C LEU A 367 6.35 11.09 -10.35
N ASP A 368 6.97 10.04 -9.81
CA ASP A 368 7.70 10.05 -8.53
C ASP A 368 9.24 10.04 -8.67
N ARG A 369 9.76 10.28 -9.87
CA ARG A 369 11.18 10.13 -10.25
C ARG A 369 12.21 10.82 -9.33
N TYR A 370 11.86 11.93 -8.68
CA TYR A 370 12.78 12.67 -7.81
C TYR A 370 12.44 12.56 -6.32
N SER A 371 11.32 11.94 -5.95
CA SER A 371 10.81 11.90 -4.57
C SER A 371 11.81 11.28 -3.59
N SER A 372 12.43 10.16 -3.96
CA SER A 372 13.46 9.48 -3.16
C SER A 372 14.75 10.30 -3.04
N LEU A 373 15.17 10.96 -4.13
CA LEU A 373 16.33 11.85 -4.17
C LEU A 373 16.13 13.05 -3.24
N TYR A 374 14.96 13.69 -3.27
CA TYR A 374 14.64 14.77 -2.34
C TYR A 374 14.74 14.32 -0.88
N GLY A 375 14.33 13.09 -0.56
CA GLY A 375 14.48 12.49 0.77
C GLY A 375 15.94 12.38 1.21
N MET A 376 16.81 11.87 0.33
CA MET A 376 18.25 11.74 0.61
C MET A 376 18.95 13.11 0.75
N VAL A 377 18.61 14.06 -0.11
CA VAL A 377 19.15 15.43 -0.05
C VAL A 377 18.71 16.10 1.24
N PHE A 378 17.44 15.97 1.62
CA PHE A 378 16.95 16.47 2.89
C PHE A 378 17.69 15.82 4.07
N ALA A 379 17.92 14.51 4.05
CA ALA A 379 18.69 13.82 5.09
C ALA A 379 20.13 14.36 5.20
N THR A 380 20.76 14.65 4.07
CA THR A 380 22.10 15.24 4.01
C THR A 380 22.10 16.65 4.61
N LEU A 381 21.15 17.49 4.21
CA LEU A 381 20.99 18.85 4.75
C LEU A 381 20.71 18.83 6.26
N TYR A 382 19.87 17.90 6.72
CA TYR A 382 19.56 17.71 8.13
C TYR A 382 20.81 17.36 8.95
N VAL A 383 21.60 16.39 8.50
CA VAL A 383 22.86 16.01 9.15
C VAL A 383 23.87 17.16 9.15
N LEU A 384 24.01 17.88 8.04
CA LEU A 384 24.91 19.04 7.94
C LEU A 384 24.47 20.15 8.89
N ALA A 385 23.17 20.42 8.98
CA ALA A 385 22.62 21.43 9.86
C ALA A 385 22.83 21.06 11.35
N GLN A 386 22.73 19.78 11.71
CA GLN A 386 23.13 19.28 13.04
C GLN A 386 24.63 19.49 13.31
N ARG A 387 25.49 19.18 12.33
CA ARG A 387 26.95 19.33 12.47
C ARG A 387 27.40 20.78 12.67
N TYR A 388 26.76 21.72 11.97
CA TYR A 388 27.06 23.15 12.07
C TYR A 388 26.25 23.89 13.15
N TRP A 389 25.51 23.16 14.01
CA TRP A 389 24.70 23.73 15.09
C TRP A 389 23.69 24.79 14.62
N PHE A 390 23.08 24.58 13.45
CA PHE A 390 22.07 25.51 12.92
C PHE A 390 20.73 25.43 13.69
N PHE A 391 20.45 24.28 14.30
CA PHE A 391 19.34 24.06 15.23
C PHE A 391 19.75 23.08 16.34
N ASP A 392 19.02 23.10 17.45
CA ASP A 392 19.16 22.14 18.54
C ASP A 392 17.85 21.34 18.71
N ASP A 393 17.90 20.06 18.36
CA ASP A 393 16.79 19.12 18.47
C ASP A 393 16.92 18.17 19.67
N ASN A 394 17.90 18.39 20.55
CA ASN A 394 18.07 17.56 21.77
C ASN A 394 17.23 18.06 22.94
N ASN A 395 16.65 19.25 22.83
CA ASN A 395 15.86 19.87 23.89
C ASN A 395 14.35 19.83 23.58
N HIS A 396 13.51 20.06 24.58
CA HIS A 396 12.05 20.22 24.45
C HIS A 396 11.64 21.62 23.95
N ASN A 397 12.59 22.52 23.78
CA ASN A 397 12.36 23.87 23.26
C ASN A 397 12.09 23.86 21.74
N ASN A 398 11.64 25.01 21.22
CA ASN A 398 11.48 25.21 19.78
C ASN A 398 12.78 24.93 19.03
N LEU A 399 12.67 24.42 17.80
CA LEU A 399 13.82 24.03 16.97
C LEU A 399 14.75 25.22 16.67
N PHE A 400 14.18 26.40 16.50
CA PHE A 400 14.88 27.64 16.21
C PHE A 400 14.55 28.72 17.26
N SER A 401 15.36 29.79 17.25
CA SER A 401 15.04 30.99 18.02
C SER A 401 13.70 31.59 17.56
N PRO A 402 12.93 32.28 18.44
CA PRO A 402 11.55 32.67 18.14
C PRO A 402 11.36 33.44 16.83
N GLY A 403 12.29 34.34 16.49
CA GLY A 403 12.23 35.11 15.24
C GLY A 403 12.41 34.23 13.99
N ILE A 404 13.41 33.34 14.01
CA ILE A 404 13.66 32.39 12.91
C ILE A 404 12.54 31.35 12.84
N ALA A 405 12.02 30.92 13.98
CA ALA A 405 10.89 30.00 14.05
C ALA A 405 9.63 30.61 13.40
N LEU A 406 9.33 31.89 13.66
CA LEU A 406 8.18 32.54 13.02
C LEU A 406 8.35 32.65 11.50
N THR A 407 9.52 33.11 11.02
CA THR A 407 9.76 33.27 9.58
C THR A 407 9.76 31.93 8.85
N THR A 408 10.37 30.90 9.42
CA THR A 408 10.36 29.54 8.85
C THR A 408 8.97 28.91 8.88
N THR A 409 8.15 29.17 9.92
CA THR A 409 6.74 28.75 9.96
C THR A 409 5.94 29.41 8.83
N LEU A 410 6.05 30.73 8.66
CA LEU A 410 5.35 31.46 7.59
C LEU A 410 5.77 30.98 6.20
N ALA A 411 7.07 30.76 5.98
CA ALA A 411 7.59 30.21 4.73
C ALA A 411 7.07 28.79 4.45
N ALA A 412 7.01 27.93 5.47
CA ALA A 412 6.49 26.58 5.35
C ALA A 412 4.97 26.56 5.07
N MET A 413 4.19 27.42 5.72
CA MET A 413 2.76 27.59 5.43
C MET A 413 2.54 28.11 4.00
N MET A 414 3.36 29.06 3.55
CA MET A 414 3.31 29.56 2.17
C MET A 414 3.66 28.46 1.16
N GLY A 415 4.64 27.60 1.45
CA GLY A 415 5.00 26.46 0.60
C GLY A 415 3.89 25.41 0.49
N VAL A 416 3.24 25.06 1.59
CA VAL A 416 2.09 24.14 1.57
C VAL A 416 0.89 24.79 0.86
N GLY A 417 0.61 26.06 1.17
CA GLY A 417 -0.48 26.83 0.58
C GLY A 417 -0.31 27.08 -0.92
N SER A 418 0.91 27.28 -1.41
CA SER A 418 1.18 27.47 -2.84
C SER A 418 0.92 26.20 -3.64
N TYR A 419 1.27 25.03 -3.09
CA TYR A 419 0.94 23.75 -3.73
C TYR A 419 -0.57 23.51 -3.75
N ILE A 420 -1.28 23.78 -2.64
CA ILE A 420 -2.75 23.69 -2.61
C ILE A 420 -3.36 24.60 -3.68
N MET A 421 -2.94 25.87 -3.73
CA MET A 421 -3.41 26.82 -4.75
C MET A 421 -3.13 26.31 -6.16
N PHE A 422 -1.94 25.77 -6.40
CA PHE A 422 -1.58 25.15 -7.69
C PHE A 422 -2.55 24.02 -8.07
N THR A 423 -2.96 23.16 -7.14
CA THR A 423 -3.92 22.09 -7.45
C THR A 423 -5.32 22.58 -7.83
N PHE A 424 -5.77 23.72 -7.28
CA PHE A 424 -7.05 24.32 -7.65
C PHE A 424 -7.00 25.09 -8.97
N LEU A 425 -5.84 25.65 -9.31
CA LEU A 425 -5.63 26.37 -10.57
C LEU A 425 -5.32 25.46 -11.76
N CYS A 426 -4.99 24.20 -11.51
CA CYS A 426 -4.64 23.27 -12.56
C CYS A 426 -5.91 22.67 -13.21
N ASN A 427 -5.99 22.75 -14.54
CA ASN A 427 -7.18 22.33 -15.29
C ASN A 427 -7.08 20.91 -15.86
N ASN A 428 -5.86 20.39 -16.05
CA ASN A 428 -5.62 19.15 -16.77
C ASN A 428 -4.65 18.24 -16.00
N GLU A 429 -5.06 17.00 -15.74
CA GLU A 429 -4.28 16.04 -14.93
C GLU A 429 -2.87 15.81 -15.47
N PHE A 430 -2.72 15.77 -16.79
CA PHE A 430 -1.42 15.54 -17.44
C PHE A 430 -0.42 16.65 -17.10
N ASP A 431 -0.81 17.91 -17.29
CA ASP A 431 0.05 19.06 -17.05
C ASP A 431 0.40 19.19 -15.56
N CYS A 432 -0.57 18.95 -14.67
CA CYS A 432 -0.27 18.98 -13.24
C CYS A 432 0.72 17.89 -12.84
N SER A 433 0.57 16.68 -13.40
CA SER A 433 1.41 15.52 -13.07
C SER A 433 2.85 15.72 -13.54
N GLU A 434 3.08 16.45 -14.63
CA GLU A 434 4.45 16.81 -15.05
C GLU A 434 5.10 17.80 -14.08
N ILE A 435 4.39 18.87 -13.70
CA ILE A 435 4.90 19.88 -12.78
C ILE A 435 5.12 19.27 -11.39
N HIS A 436 4.23 18.38 -10.96
CA HIS A 436 4.24 17.71 -9.66
C HIS A 436 5.62 17.16 -9.30
N SER A 437 6.26 16.39 -10.20
CA SER A 437 7.56 15.77 -9.93
C SER A 437 8.66 16.78 -9.54
N TYR A 438 8.57 18.02 -10.02
CA TYR A 438 9.56 19.07 -9.75
C TYR A 438 9.26 19.88 -8.49
N VAL A 439 7.98 20.03 -8.12
CA VAL A 439 7.55 20.92 -7.03
C VAL A 439 7.12 20.17 -5.77
N VAL A 440 6.96 18.85 -5.82
CA VAL A 440 6.42 18.04 -4.71
C VAL A 440 7.25 18.11 -3.42
N PHE A 441 8.55 18.40 -3.50
CA PHE A 441 9.38 18.59 -2.32
C PHE A 441 8.95 19.79 -1.46
N ILE A 442 8.31 20.81 -2.06
CA ILE A 442 7.89 22.04 -1.37
C ILE A 442 6.86 21.74 -0.27
N PRO A 443 5.69 21.12 -0.56
CA PRO A 443 4.72 20.79 0.48
C PRO A 443 5.25 19.74 1.47
N ILE A 444 6.08 18.80 1.02
CA ILE A 444 6.67 17.76 1.89
C ILE A 444 7.60 18.40 2.93
N VAL A 445 8.58 19.21 2.50
CA VAL A 445 9.51 19.90 3.41
C VAL A 445 8.75 20.93 4.26
N GLY A 446 7.75 21.61 3.69
CA GLY A 446 6.86 22.50 4.43
C GLY A 446 6.16 21.77 5.59
N TYR A 447 5.59 20.60 5.32
CA TYR A 447 4.97 19.77 6.36
C TYR A 447 5.98 19.32 7.43
N VAL A 448 7.17 18.88 7.04
CA VAL A 448 8.23 18.49 7.99
C VAL A 448 8.62 19.63 8.91
N ILE A 449 8.77 20.85 8.38
CA ILE A 449 9.08 22.05 9.18
C ILE A 449 7.93 22.34 10.15
N LEU A 450 6.69 22.42 9.66
CA LEU A 450 5.53 22.73 10.49
C LEU A 450 5.33 21.71 11.63
N ARG A 451 5.57 20.42 11.36
CA ARG A 451 5.44 19.35 12.36
C ARG A 451 6.51 19.40 13.45
N ASN A 452 7.70 19.96 13.17
CA ASN A 452 8.88 19.87 14.04
C ASN A 452 9.37 21.19 14.64
N ILE A 453 8.82 22.33 14.21
CA ILE A 453 9.27 23.65 14.64
C ILE A 453 8.98 23.96 16.11
N SER A 454 7.77 23.59 16.56
CA SER A 454 7.36 23.70 17.96
C SER A 454 7.86 22.49 18.73
N GLY A 455 8.49 22.71 19.89
CA GLY A 455 8.91 21.63 20.76
C GLY A 455 7.75 20.75 21.24
N MET A 456 6.57 21.34 21.45
CA MET A 456 5.34 20.63 21.84
C MET A 456 4.89 19.65 20.74
N LEU A 457 4.85 20.10 19.49
CA LEU A 457 4.52 19.24 18.37
C LEU A 457 5.60 18.18 18.17
N ARG A 458 6.88 18.55 18.28
CA ARG A 458 8.00 17.62 18.06
C ARG A 458 8.02 16.47 19.04
N THR A 459 7.61 16.70 20.29
CA THR A 459 7.69 15.72 21.38
C THR A 459 6.36 15.02 21.66
N ARG A 460 5.34 15.22 20.83
CA ARG A 460 4.06 14.52 20.91
C ARG A 460 3.73 13.85 19.60
N TYR A 461 3.09 12.70 19.68
CA TYR A 461 2.65 11.95 18.51
C TYR A 461 1.30 11.29 18.73
N SER A 462 0.57 11.02 17.66
CA SER A 462 -0.68 10.25 17.75
C SER A 462 -0.38 8.75 17.74
N SER A 463 -0.63 8.06 18.85
CA SER A 463 -0.41 6.61 18.94
C SER A 463 -1.37 5.83 18.02
N PHE A 464 -2.58 6.37 17.82
CA PHE A 464 -3.54 5.86 16.83
C PHE A 464 -2.98 5.87 15.40
N PHE A 465 -2.48 7.02 14.93
CA PHE A 465 -1.88 7.08 13.60
C PHE A 465 -0.58 6.28 13.52
N ALA A 466 0.27 6.32 14.55
CA ALA A 466 1.50 5.54 14.54
C ALA A 466 1.25 4.04 14.43
N TRP A 467 0.18 3.51 15.04
CA TRP A 467 -0.21 2.11 14.92
C TRP A 467 -0.58 1.75 13.48
N PHE A 468 -1.44 2.55 12.83
CA PHE A 468 -1.78 2.37 11.41
C PHE A 468 -0.56 2.50 10.50
N GLY A 469 0.38 3.39 10.85
CA GLY A 469 1.64 3.55 10.14
C GLY A 469 2.61 2.39 10.27
N GLU A 470 2.49 1.56 11.31
CA GLU A 470 3.30 0.35 11.46
C GLU A 470 2.82 -0.77 10.53
N ILE A 471 1.51 -0.89 10.32
CA ILE A 471 0.85 -1.91 9.48
C ILE A 471 0.42 -1.36 8.10
N TYR A 472 1.04 -0.27 7.66
CA TYR A 472 0.54 0.52 6.52
C TYR A 472 0.53 -0.25 5.21
N LEU A 473 1.52 -1.10 5.01
CA LEU A 473 1.72 -1.86 3.78
C LEU A 473 0.64 -2.94 3.63
N GLU A 474 0.42 -3.72 4.68
CA GLU A 474 -0.58 -4.79 4.71
C GLU A 474 -1.98 -4.22 4.54
N LEU A 475 -2.29 -3.08 5.17
CA LEU A 475 -3.53 -2.37 4.95
C LEU A 475 -3.66 -1.90 3.50
N TYR A 476 -2.64 -1.22 2.97
CA TYR A 476 -2.67 -0.71 1.60
C TYR A 476 -2.92 -1.84 0.57
N VAL A 477 -2.30 -3.00 0.74
CA VAL A 477 -2.44 -4.11 -0.20
C VAL A 477 -3.74 -4.89 0.03
N SER A 478 -4.14 -5.12 1.28
CA SER A 478 -5.36 -5.89 1.58
C SER A 478 -6.65 -5.16 1.17
N GLN A 479 -6.61 -3.84 0.99
CA GLN A 479 -7.78 -3.06 0.58
C GLN A 479 -8.37 -3.56 -0.74
N TYR A 480 -7.52 -4.04 -1.66
CA TYR A 480 -7.93 -4.50 -2.99
C TYR A 480 -8.85 -5.73 -2.97
N HIS A 481 -8.82 -6.52 -1.89
CA HIS A 481 -9.53 -7.81 -1.82
C HIS A 481 -10.60 -7.89 -0.73
N ILE A 482 -10.58 -7.00 0.28
CA ILE A 482 -11.60 -6.98 1.34
C ILE A 482 -12.52 -5.77 1.20
N TRP A 483 -11.95 -4.60 0.96
CA TRP A 483 -12.73 -3.35 0.98
C TRP A 483 -13.21 -2.98 -0.41
N LEU A 484 -12.32 -3.08 -1.39
CA LEU A 484 -12.60 -2.85 -2.80
C LEU A 484 -12.95 -4.18 -3.48
N ALA A 485 -13.69 -4.08 -4.58
CA ALA A 485 -14.04 -5.20 -5.42
C ALA A 485 -14.05 -4.77 -6.90
N ALA A 486 -14.09 -5.75 -7.81
CA ALA A 486 -14.17 -5.54 -9.26
C ALA A 486 -13.09 -4.57 -9.78
N ASP A 487 -11.82 -4.93 -9.54
CA ASP A 487 -10.64 -4.15 -9.96
C ASP A 487 -10.72 -2.68 -9.55
N THR A 488 -11.14 -2.43 -8.31
CA THR A 488 -11.31 -1.11 -7.68
C THR A 488 -12.51 -0.28 -8.12
N HIS A 489 -13.39 -0.78 -8.98
CA HIS A 489 -14.61 -0.06 -9.37
C HIS A 489 -15.74 -0.16 -8.34
N GLY A 490 -15.74 -1.21 -7.51
CA GLY A 490 -16.78 -1.47 -6.52
C GLY A 490 -16.29 -1.60 -5.08
N VAL A 491 -17.24 -1.75 -4.16
CA VAL A 491 -17.06 -2.01 -2.73
C VAL A 491 -17.70 -3.35 -2.40
N LEU A 492 -17.07 -4.12 -1.52
CA LEU A 492 -17.58 -5.41 -1.06
C LEU A 492 -18.75 -5.23 -0.08
N VAL A 493 -19.82 -6.01 -0.26
CA VAL A 493 -21.01 -6.01 0.59
C VAL A 493 -21.21 -7.38 1.23
N LEU A 494 -20.90 -7.43 2.53
CA LEU A 494 -21.14 -8.59 3.40
C LEU A 494 -22.57 -8.60 3.94
N ILE A 495 -23.13 -7.42 4.25
CA ILE A 495 -24.48 -7.27 4.79
C ILE A 495 -25.31 -6.37 3.86
N PRO A 496 -26.19 -6.97 3.01
CA PRO A 496 -27.04 -6.18 2.12
C PRO A 496 -28.08 -5.37 2.91
N GLY A 497 -28.41 -4.18 2.42
CA GLY A 497 -29.44 -3.30 2.98
C GLY A 497 -29.01 -2.40 4.16
N TYR A 498 -27.81 -2.59 4.74
CA TYR A 498 -27.30 -1.78 5.85
C TYR A 498 -25.87 -1.26 5.57
N PRO A 499 -25.71 -0.18 4.78
CA PRO A 499 -24.40 0.27 4.29
C PRO A 499 -23.43 0.67 5.40
N MET A 500 -23.91 1.36 6.45
CA MET A 500 -23.04 1.79 7.57
C MET A 500 -22.54 0.61 8.39
N LEU A 501 -23.40 -0.39 8.62
CA LEU A 501 -23.03 -1.61 9.33
C LEU A 501 -22.05 -2.45 8.50
N ASN A 502 -22.28 -2.51 7.18
CA ASN A 502 -21.36 -3.17 6.25
C ASN A 502 -19.97 -2.54 6.33
N ILE A 503 -19.86 -1.21 6.21
CA ILE A 503 -18.56 -0.51 6.32
C ILE A 503 -17.91 -0.79 7.67
N MET A 504 -18.65 -0.76 8.78
CA MET A 504 -18.07 -1.04 10.10
C MET A 504 -17.51 -2.46 10.23
N ILE A 505 -18.26 -3.49 9.79
CA ILE A 505 -17.83 -4.89 9.90
C ILE A 505 -16.70 -5.20 8.91
N THR A 506 -16.83 -4.79 7.66
CA THR A 506 -15.77 -4.95 6.65
C THR A 506 -14.48 -4.27 7.10
N SER A 507 -14.55 -3.05 7.65
CA SER A 507 -13.39 -2.33 8.19
C SER A 507 -12.76 -3.09 9.37
N PHE A 508 -13.57 -3.65 10.27
CA PHE A 508 -13.06 -4.44 11.39
C PHE A 508 -12.33 -5.70 10.93
N ILE A 509 -12.93 -6.49 10.04
CA ILE A 509 -12.33 -7.71 9.49
C ILE A 509 -11.06 -7.36 8.71
N TYR A 510 -11.10 -6.29 7.90
CA TYR A 510 -9.98 -5.80 7.12
C TYR A 510 -8.78 -5.45 8.00
N VAL A 511 -8.99 -4.63 9.03
CA VAL A 511 -7.93 -4.23 9.96
C VAL A 511 -7.37 -5.43 10.72
N CYS A 512 -8.22 -6.37 11.15
CA CYS A 512 -7.76 -7.59 11.82
C CYS A 512 -6.91 -8.47 10.90
N ALA A 513 -7.36 -8.67 9.65
CA ALA A 513 -6.62 -9.47 8.67
C ALA A 513 -5.26 -8.84 8.35
N SER A 514 -5.19 -7.52 8.13
CA SER A 514 -3.92 -6.84 7.87
C SER A 514 -2.98 -6.87 9.08
N HIS A 515 -3.51 -6.72 10.30
CA HIS A 515 -2.70 -6.85 11.51
C HIS A 515 -2.11 -8.26 11.68
N GLU A 516 -2.92 -9.29 11.38
CA GLU A 516 -2.48 -10.67 11.46
C GLU A 516 -1.42 -10.98 10.40
N VAL A 517 -1.59 -10.52 9.16
CA VAL A 517 -0.56 -10.66 8.12
C VAL A 517 0.75 -9.98 8.53
N HIS A 518 0.71 -8.77 9.09
CA HIS A 518 1.92 -8.08 9.58
C HIS A 518 2.66 -8.91 10.65
N ARG A 519 1.91 -9.50 11.58
CA ARG A 519 2.47 -10.39 12.61
C ARG A 519 3.14 -11.61 11.95
N LEU A 520 2.47 -12.24 10.99
CA LEU A 520 2.97 -13.41 10.28
C LEU A 520 4.21 -13.10 9.44
N THR A 521 4.27 -11.93 8.78
CA THR A 521 5.46 -11.45 8.06
C THR A 521 6.68 -11.42 8.98
N LYS A 522 6.53 -10.84 10.18
CA LYS A 522 7.62 -10.76 11.18
C LYS A 522 8.04 -12.13 11.71
N ILE A 523 7.11 -13.06 11.89
CA ILE A 523 7.41 -14.43 12.36
C ILE A 523 8.15 -15.23 11.28
N LEU A 524 7.78 -15.06 10.01
CA LEU A 524 8.36 -15.80 8.88
C LEU A 524 9.69 -15.21 8.41
N LEU A 525 9.94 -13.92 8.64
CA LEU A 525 11.16 -13.21 8.24
C LEU A 525 12.48 -13.92 8.63
N PRO A 526 12.72 -14.35 9.88
CA PRO A 526 13.98 -15.02 10.23
C PRO A 526 14.18 -16.37 9.54
N TYR A 527 13.10 -17.03 9.10
CA TYR A 527 13.18 -18.29 8.35
C TYR A 527 13.49 -18.05 6.87
N ALA A 528 12.90 -17.01 6.28
CA ALA A 528 13.16 -16.63 4.90
C ALA A 528 14.53 -15.96 4.72
N VAL A 529 14.85 -15.00 5.60
CA VAL A 529 16.05 -14.15 5.56
C VAL A 529 16.84 -14.33 6.87
N PRO A 530 17.65 -15.39 6.98
CA PRO A 530 18.47 -15.64 8.16
C PRO A 530 19.55 -14.57 8.33
N SER A 531 20.06 -14.39 9.56
CA SER A 531 21.11 -13.43 9.87
C SER A 531 22.45 -13.74 9.19
N ASP A 532 22.69 -15.02 8.87
CA ASP A 532 23.92 -15.47 8.22
C ASP A 532 23.87 -15.27 6.71
N TRP A 533 24.83 -14.52 6.16
CA TRP A 533 24.89 -14.22 4.73
C TRP A 533 24.96 -15.46 3.82
N ARG A 534 25.59 -16.56 4.29
CA ARG A 534 25.68 -17.82 3.52
C ARG A 534 24.32 -18.52 3.41
N GLN A 535 23.59 -18.57 4.52
CA GLN A 535 22.26 -19.16 4.57
C GLN A 535 21.26 -18.29 3.78
N LEU A 536 21.42 -16.97 3.87
CA LEU A 536 20.66 -16.01 3.08
C LEU A 536 20.87 -16.24 1.58
N LEU A 537 22.12 -16.34 1.13
CA LEU A 537 22.44 -16.59 -0.28
C LEU A 537 21.80 -17.90 -0.77
N ARG A 538 21.88 -18.97 0.03
CA ARG A 538 21.21 -20.25 -0.27
C ARG A 538 19.70 -20.05 -0.47
N ASN A 539 19.04 -19.37 0.47
CA ASN A 539 17.59 -19.16 0.41
C ASN A 539 17.19 -18.28 -0.79
N VAL A 540 17.96 -17.24 -1.11
CA VAL A 540 17.74 -16.39 -2.29
C VAL A 540 17.90 -17.17 -3.59
N ILE A 541 18.94 -18.03 -3.70
CA ILE A 541 19.13 -18.88 -4.88
C ILE A 541 17.96 -19.85 -5.03
N LEU A 542 17.50 -20.48 -3.95
CA LEU A 542 16.33 -21.37 -3.98
C LEU A 542 15.06 -20.62 -4.40
N PHE A 543 14.84 -19.42 -3.85
CA PHE A 543 13.71 -18.58 -4.21
C PHE A 543 13.72 -18.22 -5.71
N LEU A 544 14.86 -17.76 -6.23
CA LEU A 544 15.00 -17.43 -7.65
C LEU A 544 14.86 -18.67 -8.54
N ALA A 545 15.37 -19.83 -8.12
CA ALA A 545 15.22 -21.08 -8.86
C ALA A 545 13.76 -21.55 -8.98
N ILE A 546 12.90 -21.17 -8.03
CA ILE A 546 11.45 -21.44 -8.09
C ILE A 546 10.73 -20.34 -8.89
N LEU A 547 11.04 -19.07 -8.62
CA LEU A 547 10.32 -17.93 -9.17
C LEU A 547 10.58 -17.75 -10.69
N VAL A 548 11.82 -17.93 -11.15
CA VAL A 548 12.16 -17.71 -12.56
C VAL A 548 11.42 -18.67 -13.51
N PRO A 549 11.34 -20.00 -13.27
CA PRO A 549 10.53 -20.89 -14.09
C PRO A 549 9.04 -20.54 -14.10
N ILE A 550 8.50 -20.12 -12.96
CA ILE A 550 7.09 -19.69 -12.84
C ILE A 550 6.85 -18.46 -13.72
N GLY A 551 7.72 -17.43 -13.60
CA GLY A 551 7.63 -16.21 -14.41
C GLY A 551 7.77 -16.46 -15.91
N ILE A 552 8.53 -17.47 -16.32
CA ILE A 552 8.70 -17.83 -17.73
C ILE A 552 7.47 -18.54 -18.31
N ASN A 553 6.86 -19.46 -17.56
CA ASN A 553 5.79 -20.32 -18.08
C ASN A 553 4.40 -19.68 -17.99
N ASP A 554 4.11 -18.99 -16.89
CA ASP A 554 2.75 -18.51 -16.60
C ASP A 554 2.56 -17.03 -16.98
N GLY A 555 3.60 -16.35 -17.51
CA GLY A 555 3.57 -14.91 -17.81
C GLY A 555 3.37 -14.03 -16.57
N MET A 556 3.42 -14.66 -15.39
CA MET A 556 3.31 -14.05 -14.09
C MET A 556 4.67 -14.19 -13.40
N PHE A 557 5.59 -13.25 -13.61
CA PHE A 557 6.52 -12.79 -12.57
C PHE A 557 7.78 -12.13 -13.01
#